data_AF-A0A810B887-F1
#
_entry.id   AF-A0A810B887-F1
#
_cell.length_a   1.000
_cell.length_b   1.000
_cell.length_c   1.000
_cell.angle_alpha   90.00
_cell.angle_beta   90.00
_cell.angle_gamma   90.00
#
_symmetry.space_group_name_H-M   'P 1'
#
loop_
_entity.id
_entity.type
_entity.pdbx_description
1 polymer ?
#
loop_
_entity_poly.entity_id
_entity_poly.type
_entity_poly.pdbx_seq_one_letter_code
_entity_poly.pdbx_strand_id
1 'polypeptide(L)'
;MKIFWSWQSDRDPKLHHYFVRDALKDACKLIAIDPDYEEAERPEVDHDTKNVAGTPDITKTILEKIAGANVFVADMTPVGMTAPAALQPNIPAEKRSEPKYLQNPNIMSELGYAEHALSQGRIS
;
A
#
# COMPACT_ATOMS: atom_id res chain seq x y z
N MET A 1 6.14 8.95 -14.49
CA MET A 1 5.10 8.05 -13.96
C MET A 1 5.15 8.07 -12.43
N LYS A 2 4.04 8.33 -11.74
CA LYS A 2 3.99 8.34 -10.27
C LYS A 2 3.49 7.01 -9.71
N ILE A 3 4.25 6.42 -8.80
CA ILE A 3 3.87 5.19 -8.10
C ILE A 3 3.65 5.56 -6.64
N PHE A 4 2.42 5.43 -6.14
CA PHE A 4 2.17 5.57 -4.70
C PHE A 4 2.29 4.20 -4.03
N TRP A 5 3.14 4.12 -3.02
CA TRP A 5 3.34 2.92 -2.22
C TRP A 5 2.80 3.11 -0.81
N SER A 6 1.75 2.35 -0.50
CA SER A 6 1.13 2.23 0.80
C SER A 6 1.83 1.14 1.61
N TRP A 7 2.43 1.49 2.75
CA TRP A 7 3.30 0.61 3.55
C TRP A 7 2.90 0.58 5.03
N GLN A 8 3.16 -0.54 5.71
CA GLN A 8 2.87 -0.71 7.14
C GLN A 8 4.16 -0.79 7.98
N SER A 9 4.05 -0.43 9.26
CA SER A 9 5.16 -0.40 10.22
C SER A 9 5.07 -1.44 11.34
N ASP A 10 4.04 -2.30 11.32
CA ASP A 10 3.74 -3.28 12.36
C ASP A 10 4.67 -4.52 12.32
N ARG A 11 5.46 -4.67 11.26
CA ARG A 11 6.42 -5.78 11.09
C ARG A 11 7.86 -5.29 11.08
N ASP A 12 8.80 -6.24 11.21
CA ASP A 12 10.23 -5.93 11.19
C ASP A 12 10.58 -5.12 9.93
N PRO A 13 11.05 -3.86 10.07
CA PRO A 13 11.28 -3.00 8.93
C PRO A 13 12.36 -3.54 7.99
N LYS A 14 13.31 -4.37 8.47
CA LYS A 14 14.35 -4.96 7.61
C LYS A 14 13.79 -6.03 6.67
N LEU A 15 12.80 -6.79 7.13
CA LEU A 15 12.21 -7.89 6.37
C LEU A 15 11.04 -7.44 5.49
N HIS A 16 10.43 -6.30 5.82
CA HIS A 16 9.23 -5.81 5.15
C HIS A 16 9.47 -4.44 4.52
N HIS A 17 9.39 -3.36 5.29
CA HIS A 17 9.42 -1.99 4.79
C HIS A 17 10.66 -1.71 3.89
N TYR A 18 11.87 -1.93 4.36
CA TYR A 18 13.09 -1.65 3.59
C TYR A 18 13.25 -2.56 2.38
N PHE A 19 12.88 -3.84 2.53
CA PHE A 19 12.93 -4.81 1.44
C PHE A 19 12.01 -4.39 0.29
N VAL A 20 10.74 -4.08 0.57
CA VAL A 20 9.76 -3.67 -0.44
C VAL A 20 10.14 -2.33 -1.07
N ARG A 21 10.60 -1.36 -0.26
CA ARG A 21 11.11 -0.07 -0.75
C ARG A 21 12.22 -0.27 -1.78
N ASP A 22 13.20 -1.10 -1.46
CA ASP A 22 14.38 -1.28 -2.30
C ASP A 22 14.03 -2.06 -3.57
N ALA A 23 13.15 -3.06 -3.48
CA ALA A 23 12.59 -3.74 -4.64
C ALA A 23 11.83 -2.79 -5.58
N LEU A 24 11.01 -1.87 -5.03
CA LEU A 24 10.29 -0.87 -5.82
C LEU A 24 11.25 0.11 -6.50
N LYS A 25 12.30 0.56 -5.79
CA LYS A 25 13.35 1.40 -6.38
C LYS A 25 14.07 0.68 -7.52
N ASP A 26 14.39 -0.59 -7.36
CA ASP A 26 15.08 -1.37 -8.38
C ASP A 26 14.18 -1.62 -9.59
N ALA A 27 12.89 -1.89 -9.39
CA ALA A 27 11.90 -1.95 -10.46
C ALA A 27 11.82 -0.62 -11.23
N CYS A 28 11.82 0.53 -10.53
CA CYS A 28 11.83 1.84 -11.17
C CYS A 28 13.10 2.06 -12.02
N LYS A 29 14.26 1.63 -11.53
CA LYS A 29 15.52 1.70 -12.31
C LYS A 29 15.45 0.85 -13.57
N LEU A 30 14.90 -0.37 -13.48
CA LEU A 30 14.77 -1.28 -14.62
C LEU A 30 13.84 -0.71 -15.71
N ILE A 31 12.76 -0.04 -15.32
CA ILE A 31 11.88 0.65 -16.28
C ILE A 31 12.59 1.85 -16.90
N ALA A 32 13.36 2.61 -16.11
CA ALA A 32 14.05 3.81 -16.56
C ALA A 32 15.22 3.58 -17.53
N ILE A 33 15.75 2.35 -17.64
CA ILE A 33 16.80 1.98 -18.60
C ILE A 33 16.26 1.45 -19.92
N ASP A 34 14.94 1.32 -20.06
CA ASP A 34 14.31 0.91 -21.31
C ASP A 34 14.50 2.01 -22.37
N PRO A 35 15.15 1.72 -23.52
CA PRO A 35 15.46 2.72 -24.54
C PRO A 35 14.23 3.33 -25.21
N ASP A 36 13.06 2.69 -25.09
CA ASP A 36 11.78 3.22 -25.59
C ASP A 36 11.11 4.18 -24.59
N TYR A 37 11.72 4.42 -23.42
CA TYR A 37 11.14 5.24 -22.35
C TYR A 37 11.72 6.67 -22.32
N GLU A 38 10.84 7.68 -22.42
CA GLU A 38 11.27 9.07 -22.33
C GLU A 38 11.69 9.46 -20.89
N GLU A 39 12.74 10.28 -20.76
CA GLU A 39 13.26 10.76 -19.46
C GLU A 39 12.18 11.45 -18.61
N ALA A 40 11.20 12.12 -19.24
CA ALA A 40 10.08 12.78 -18.59
C ALA A 40 9.08 11.80 -17.94
N GLU A 41 9.10 10.53 -18.34
CA GLU A 41 8.21 9.51 -17.81
C GLU A 41 8.79 8.73 -16.64
N ARG A 42 10.06 8.96 -16.25
CA ARG A 42 10.75 8.15 -15.22
C ARG A 42 9.87 7.84 -14.00
N PRO A 43 9.76 6.55 -13.61
CA PRO A 43 8.96 6.17 -12.45
C PRO A 43 9.57 6.71 -11.16
N GLU A 44 8.74 7.36 -10.36
CA GLU A 44 9.09 7.80 -9.01
C GLU A 44 8.17 7.13 -7.98
N VAL A 45 8.78 6.54 -6.95
CA VAL A 45 8.07 6.00 -5.80
C VAL A 45 7.81 7.10 -4.78
N ASP A 46 6.54 7.27 -4.44
CA ASP A 46 6.03 8.18 -3.44
C ASP A 46 5.29 7.43 -2.32
N HIS A 47 5.23 8.00 -1.12
CA HIS A 47 4.57 7.42 0.05
C HIS A 47 4.27 8.50 1.11
N ASP A 48 3.38 8.21 2.07
CA ASP A 48 3.01 9.11 3.18
C ASP A 48 2.86 10.59 2.76
N THR A 49 3.40 11.52 3.55
CA THR A 49 3.57 12.94 3.27
C THR A 49 4.95 13.26 2.68
N LYS A 50 5.66 12.28 2.09
CA LYS A 50 6.96 12.51 1.45
C LYS A 50 6.87 13.69 0.47
N ASN A 51 7.89 14.54 0.49
CA ASN A 51 8.03 15.77 -0.30
C ASN A 51 6.97 16.85 -0.02
N VAL A 52 6.21 16.77 1.07
CA VAL A 52 5.27 17.81 1.50
C VAL A 52 5.85 18.59 2.69
N ALA A 53 5.97 19.91 2.53
CA ALA A 53 6.54 20.79 3.55
C ALA A 53 5.49 21.21 4.61
N GLY A 54 5.94 21.43 5.84
CA GLY A 54 5.11 21.91 6.95
C GLY A 54 4.37 20.79 7.70
N THR A 55 3.23 21.11 8.28
CA THR A 55 2.34 20.17 8.99
C THR A 55 1.08 19.95 8.15
N PRO A 56 1.15 19.17 7.06
CA PRO A 56 -0.01 18.91 6.22
C PRO A 56 -1.08 18.12 6.98
N ASP A 57 -2.33 18.25 6.55
CA ASP A 57 -3.36 17.26 6.89
C ASP A 57 -2.95 15.92 6.27
N ILE A 58 -2.46 15.02 7.13
CA ILE A 58 -1.85 13.75 6.73
C ILE A 58 -2.80 12.95 5.85
N THR A 59 -4.05 12.79 6.29
CA THR A 59 -5.04 11.99 5.58
C THR A 59 -5.36 12.61 4.23
N LYS A 60 -5.65 13.92 4.20
CA LYS A 60 -5.98 14.61 2.96
C LYS A 60 -4.82 14.52 1.95
N THR A 61 -3.60 14.76 2.40
CA THR A 61 -2.39 14.69 1.57
C THR A 61 -2.18 13.28 1.00
N ILE A 62 -2.33 12.23 1.81
CA ILE A 62 -2.19 10.85 1.33
C ILE A 62 -3.24 10.55 0.24
N LEU A 63 -4.51 10.91 0.46
CA LEU A 63 -5.57 10.68 -0.53
C LEU A 63 -5.33 11.47 -1.82
N GLU A 64 -4.88 12.73 -1.74
CA GLU A 64 -4.51 13.53 -2.92
C GLU A 64 -3.35 12.90 -3.70
N LYS A 65 -2.33 12.37 -3.00
CA LYS A 65 -1.20 11.69 -3.63
C LYS A 65 -1.61 10.37 -4.28
N ILE A 66 -2.51 9.61 -3.66
CA ILE A 66 -3.10 8.40 -4.26
C ILE A 66 -3.88 8.76 -5.52
N ALA A 67 -4.75 9.77 -5.48
CA ALA A 67 -5.54 10.19 -6.64
C ALA A 67 -4.68 10.69 -7.80
N GLY A 68 -3.52 11.28 -7.51
CA GLY A 68 -2.54 11.73 -8.51
C GLY A 68 -1.57 10.65 -9.01
N ALA A 69 -1.68 9.40 -8.53
CA ALA A 69 -0.76 8.33 -8.90
C ALA A 69 -1.15 7.66 -10.24
N ASN A 70 -0.16 7.14 -10.96
CA ASN A 70 -0.38 6.27 -12.12
C ASN A 70 -0.53 4.80 -11.69
N VAL A 71 0.20 4.41 -10.66
CA VAL A 71 0.19 3.05 -10.10
C VAL A 71 0.09 3.16 -8.59
N PHE A 72 -0.72 2.29 -7.99
CA PHE A 72 -0.79 2.13 -6.54
C PHE A 72 -0.26 0.75 -6.15
N VAL A 73 0.57 0.68 -5.12
CA VAL A 73 1.15 -0.55 -4.58
C VAL A 73 0.82 -0.62 -3.09
N ALA A 74 0.19 -1.71 -2.64
CA ALA A 74 -0.14 -1.95 -1.24
C ALA A 74 0.73 -3.05 -0.62
N ASP A 75 1.30 -2.79 0.56
CA ASP A 75 1.87 -3.82 1.42
C ASP A 75 0.77 -4.61 2.15
N MET A 76 0.43 -5.78 1.59
CA MET A 76 -0.58 -6.71 2.11
C MET A 76 -0.02 -7.75 3.09
N THR A 77 1.10 -7.44 3.76
CA THR A 77 1.65 -8.29 4.80
C THR A 77 0.74 -8.29 6.02
N PRO A 78 0.27 -9.46 6.51
CA PRO A 78 -0.57 -9.52 7.71
C PRO A 78 0.12 -8.91 8.91
N VAL A 79 -0.58 -8.06 9.66
CA VAL A 79 -0.09 -7.43 10.90
C VAL A 79 -0.73 -8.04 12.14
N GLY A 80 -1.81 -8.80 11.97
CA GLY A 80 -2.49 -9.51 13.04
C GLY A 80 -3.19 -10.77 12.57
N MET A 81 -3.88 -11.43 13.51
CA MET A 81 -4.77 -12.54 13.23
C MET A 81 -6.01 -12.47 14.11
N THR A 82 -7.13 -13.00 13.63
CA THR A 82 -8.32 -13.17 14.48
C THR A 82 -8.04 -14.19 15.57
N ALA A 83 -8.78 -14.07 16.69
CA ALA A 83 -8.76 -15.04 17.77
C ALA A 83 -10.12 -15.76 17.87
N PRO A 84 -10.40 -16.79 17.04
CA PRO A 84 -11.71 -17.44 16.99
C PRO A 84 -12.23 -17.93 18.34
N ALA A 85 -11.34 -18.43 19.21
CA ALA A 85 -11.74 -18.87 20.55
C ALA A 85 -12.32 -17.74 21.41
N ALA A 86 -11.78 -16.52 21.29
CA ALA A 86 -12.27 -15.35 22.02
C ALA A 86 -13.50 -14.71 21.33
N LEU A 87 -13.53 -14.73 19.99
CA LEU A 87 -14.61 -14.12 19.21
C LEU A 87 -15.86 -15.01 19.09
N GLN A 88 -15.71 -16.33 19.23
CA GLN A 88 -16.77 -17.32 19.11
C GLN A 88 -16.79 -18.24 20.35
N PRO A 89 -16.97 -17.70 21.57
CA PRO A 89 -16.85 -18.47 22.80
C PRO A 89 -17.89 -19.60 22.90
N ASN A 90 -19.07 -19.40 22.31
CA ASN A 90 -20.20 -20.34 22.34
C ASN A 90 -20.18 -21.36 21.19
N ILE A 91 -19.19 -21.28 20.29
CA ILE A 91 -19.05 -22.25 19.20
C ILE A 91 -18.09 -23.36 19.65
N PRO A 92 -18.46 -24.65 19.51
CA PRO A 92 -17.56 -25.77 19.78
C PRO A 92 -16.27 -25.65 18.98
N ALA A 93 -15.13 -26.06 19.55
CA ALA A 93 -13.81 -25.82 18.97
C ALA A 93 -13.69 -26.37 17.54
N GLU A 94 -14.28 -27.54 17.29
CA GLU A 94 -14.32 -28.23 16.00
C GLU A 94 -15.20 -27.54 14.93
N LYS A 95 -16.04 -26.57 15.33
CA LYS A 95 -16.87 -25.77 14.43
C LYS A 95 -16.42 -24.32 14.32
N ARG A 96 -15.38 -23.91 15.05
CA ARG A 96 -14.84 -22.54 14.96
C ARG A 96 -14.16 -22.36 13.61
N SER A 97 -14.28 -21.14 13.07
CA SER A 97 -13.47 -20.76 11.91
C SER A 97 -11.98 -20.77 12.27
N GLU A 98 -11.13 -21.11 11.30
CA GLU A 98 -9.69 -20.91 11.41
C GLU A 98 -9.32 -19.44 11.70
N PRO A 99 -8.20 -19.17 12.40
CA PRO A 99 -7.66 -17.82 12.51
C PRO A 99 -7.44 -17.22 11.12
N LYS A 100 -7.90 -15.98 10.94
CA LYS A 100 -7.73 -15.23 9.69
C LYS A 100 -6.66 -14.18 9.89
N TYR A 101 -5.79 -14.04 8.92
CA TYR A 101 -4.76 -13.00 8.90
C TYR A 101 -5.38 -11.64 8.53
N LEU A 102 -4.97 -10.60 9.26
CA LEU A 102 -5.50 -9.24 9.13
C LEU A 102 -4.41 -8.32 8.61
N GLN A 103 -4.73 -7.53 7.59
CA GLN A 103 -3.85 -6.49 7.07
C GLN A 103 -3.97 -5.20 7.88
N ASN A 104 -2.99 -4.32 7.74
CA ASN A 104 -3.06 -3.01 8.39
C ASN A 104 -4.27 -2.22 7.84
N PRO A 105 -5.12 -1.66 8.72
CA PRO A 105 -6.37 -1.03 8.31
C PRO A 105 -6.17 0.22 7.45
N ASN A 106 -5.08 0.98 7.65
CA ASN A 106 -4.79 2.15 6.83
C ASN A 106 -4.53 1.73 5.38
N ILE A 107 -3.77 0.65 5.17
CA ILE A 107 -3.51 0.09 3.83
C ILE A 107 -4.81 -0.32 3.16
N MET A 108 -5.73 -0.95 3.89
CA MET A 108 -7.02 -1.37 3.35
C MET A 108 -7.90 -0.17 2.97
N SER A 109 -7.90 0.90 3.78
CA SER A 109 -8.61 2.14 3.46
C SER A 109 -8.02 2.85 2.25
N GLU A 110 -6.69 2.94 2.17
CA GLU A 110 -5.97 3.54 1.04
C GLU A 110 -6.18 2.75 -0.24
N LEU A 111 -6.13 1.41 -0.19
CA LEU A 111 -6.43 0.53 -1.32
C LEU A 111 -7.85 0.73 -1.82
N GLY A 112 -8.84 0.77 -0.92
CA GLY A 112 -10.23 1.03 -1.31
C GLY A 112 -10.42 2.39 -1.98
N TYR A 113 -9.72 3.42 -1.50
CA TYR A 113 -9.72 4.73 -2.14
C TYR A 113 -9.00 4.73 -3.49
N ALA A 114 -7.85 4.06 -3.60
CA ALA A 114 -7.09 3.93 -4.83
C ALA A 114 -7.92 3.23 -5.92
N GLU A 115 -8.63 2.16 -5.59
CA GLU A 115 -9.57 1.50 -6.50
C GLU A 115 -10.59 2.49 -7.04
N HIS A 116 -11.22 3.31 -6.18
CA HIS A 116 -12.15 4.34 -6.64
C HIS A 116 -11.48 5.40 -7.54
N ALA A 117 -10.37 5.98 -7.08
CA ALA A 117 -9.72 7.12 -7.73
C ALA A 117 -9.06 6.75 -9.07
N LEU A 118 -8.46 5.56 -9.15
CA LEU A 118 -7.67 5.13 -10.30
C LEU A 118 -8.48 4.33 -11.34
N SER A 119 -9.57 3.66 -10.95
CA SER A 119 -10.42 2.92 -11.90
C SER A 119 -11.44 3.80 -12.61
N GLN A 120 -12.09 4.74 -11.91
CA GLN A 120 -13.13 5.60 -12.51
C GLN A 120 -12.55 6.67 -13.44
N GLY A 121 -11.30 7.10 -13.22
CA GLY A 121 -10.61 8.05 -14.10
C GLY A 121 -10.08 7.45 -15.41
N ARG A 122 -10.28 6.16 -15.66
CA ARG A 122 -9.69 5.42 -16.81
C ARG A 122 -10.69 4.65 -17.67
N ILE A 123 -11.99 4.77 -17.39
CA ILE A 123 -13.03 4.30 -18.30
C ILE A 123 -13.31 5.45 -19.27
N SER A 124 -12.55 5.49 -20.37
CA SER A 124 -12.80 6.33 -21.55
C SER A 124 -13.62 5.58 -22.58
#